data_AF-A0A024G9U9-F1
#
_entry.id   AF-A0A024G9U9-F1
#
_cell.length_a   1.000
_cell.length_b   1.000
_cell.length_c   1.000
_cell.angle_alpha   90.00
_cell.angle_beta   90.00
_cell.angle_gamma   90.00
#
_symmetry.space_group_name_H-M   'P 1'
#
loop_
_entity.id
_entity.type
_entity.pdbx_description
1 polymer ?
#
loop_
_entity_poly.entity_id
_entity_poly.type
_entity_poly.pdbx_seq_one_letter_code
_entity_poly.pdbx_strand_id
1 'polypeptide(L)'
;MPPDDSALNGKKNLIQPAFGITSLNDLMETLLRKRFRKRRLAILPLRLTHSISIGVEVYALAIVQHKSTPIFLNATTNRPLVAGRNGSVMTLVRISLQSRSNDITHTEALVSTFPKTM
;
A
#
# COMPACT_ATOMS: atom_id res chain seq x y z
N MET A 1 -45.95 33.66 50.30
CA MET A 1 -45.35 33.81 48.96
C MET A 1 -44.41 32.62 48.78
N PRO A 2 -44.74 31.61 47.97
CA PRO A 2 -43.85 30.48 47.75
C PRO A 2 -42.66 30.90 46.88
N PRO A 3 -41.47 30.28 47.01
CA PRO A 3 -40.32 30.61 46.18
C PRO A 3 -40.53 30.12 44.74
N ASP A 4 -40.20 30.98 43.78
CA ASP A 4 -40.32 30.72 42.35
C ASP A 4 -39.41 29.58 41.87
N ASP A 5 -39.97 28.60 41.16
CA ASP A 5 -39.33 27.41 40.56
C ASP A 5 -38.29 27.70 39.45
N SER A 6 -37.70 28.90 39.43
CA SER A 6 -36.82 29.38 38.35
C SER A 6 -35.37 28.86 38.41
N ALA A 7 -35.04 27.96 39.36
CA ALA A 7 -33.68 27.47 39.56
C ALA A 7 -33.32 26.17 38.81
N LEU A 8 -34.13 25.70 37.85
CA LEU A 8 -33.70 24.68 36.88
C LEU A 8 -32.94 25.34 35.72
N ASN A 9 -31.85 26.01 36.10
CA ASN A 9 -30.83 26.56 35.23
C ASN A 9 -30.21 25.44 34.38
N GLY A 10 -30.79 25.23 33.20
CA GLY A 10 -30.07 25.44 31.95
C GLY A 10 -28.86 24.55 31.64
N LYS A 11 -28.61 23.46 32.36
CA LYS A 11 -27.56 22.50 31.99
C LYS A 11 -28.05 21.57 30.88
N LYS A 12 -28.31 22.14 29.69
CA LYS A 12 -28.20 21.36 28.47
C LYS A 12 -26.76 20.89 28.44
N ASN A 13 -26.53 19.60 28.74
CA ASN A 13 -25.24 18.96 28.56
C ASN A 13 -24.82 19.28 27.12
N LEU A 14 -23.96 20.27 26.95
CA LEU A 14 -23.42 20.63 25.67
C LEU A 14 -22.57 19.43 25.30
N ILE A 15 -23.14 18.51 24.52
CA ILE A 15 -22.47 17.33 24.03
C ILE A 15 -21.37 17.88 23.12
N GLN A 16 -20.20 18.13 23.72
CA GLN A 16 -19.03 18.46 22.97
C GLN A 16 -18.74 17.23 22.13
N PRO A 17 -18.61 17.36 20.81
CA PRO A 17 -18.27 16.22 19.98
C PRO A 17 -16.96 15.67 20.53
N ALA A 18 -16.93 14.36 20.81
CA ALA A 18 -15.76 13.68 21.37
C ALA A 18 -14.50 13.84 20.48
N PHE A 19 -14.70 14.28 19.24
CA PHE A 19 -13.66 14.58 18.28
C PHE A 19 -13.93 15.96 17.67
N GLY A 20 -12.90 16.81 17.61
CA GLY A 20 -12.93 18.11 16.93
C GLY A 20 -12.92 17.99 15.40
N ILE A 21 -13.72 17.07 14.87
CA ILE A 21 -13.84 16.78 13.45
C ILE A 21 -15.10 17.49 12.96
N THR A 22 -14.90 18.56 12.19
CA THR A 22 -15.97 19.44 11.72
C THR A 22 -16.44 19.10 10.31
N SER A 23 -15.63 18.34 9.55
CA SER A 23 -15.95 17.94 8.18
C SER A 23 -15.65 16.46 7.91
N LEU A 24 -16.29 15.90 6.88
CA LEU A 24 -16.00 14.55 6.39
C LEU A 24 -14.55 14.43 5.90
N ASN A 25 -13.99 15.49 5.33
CA ASN A 25 -12.62 15.49 4.81
C ASN A 25 -11.60 15.33 5.95
N ASP A 26 -11.80 16.05 7.06
CA ASP A 26 -10.92 15.94 8.25
C ASP A 26 -11.02 14.57 8.90
N LEU A 27 -12.22 13.98 8.92
CA LEU A 27 -12.43 12.60 9.36
C LEU A 27 -11.63 11.63 8.48
N MET A 28 -11.78 11.75 7.17
CA MET A 28 -11.13 10.87 6.22
C MET A 28 -9.61 10.99 6.28
N GLU A 29 -9.08 12.20 6.40
CA GLU A 29 -7.64 12.42 6.53
C GLU A 29 -7.09 11.78 7.81
N THR A 30 -7.73 12.02 8.96
CA THR A 30 -7.29 11.46 10.24
C THR A 30 -7.36 9.93 10.27
N LEU A 31 -8.41 9.34 9.68
CA LEU A 31 -8.55 7.89 9.56
C LEU A 31 -7.50 7.29 8.62
N LEU A 32 -7.26 7.88 7.45
CA LEU A 32 -6.28 7.37 6.49
C LEU A 32 -4.86 7.45 7.04
N ARG A 33 -4.50 8.52 7.76
CA ARG A 33 -3.21 8.67 8.45
C ARG A 33 -2.96 7.56 9.48
N LYS A 34 -4.02 7.06 10.14
CA LYS A 34 -3.92 5.97 11.13
C LYS A 34 -4.05 4.56 10.52
N ARG A 35 -4.78 4.43 9.43
CA ARG A 35 -5.06 3.14 8.76
C ARG A 35 -3.78 2.46 8.27
N PHE A 36 -2.87 3.22 7.67
CA PHE A 36 -1.67 2.67 7.05
C PHE A 36 -0.46 2.83 7.96
N ARG A 37 0.08 1.70 8.44
CA ARG A 37 1.35 1.67 9.17
C ARG A 37 2.51 1.95 8.20
N LYS A 38 3.58 2.57 8.70
CA LYS A 38 4.82 2.77 7.93
C LYS A 38 5.33 1.42 7.41
N ARG A 39 5.58 1.34 6.11
CA ARG A 39 6.16 0.16 5.44
C ARG A 39 7.39 0.61 4.66
N ARG A 40 8.57 0.16 5.12
CA ARG A 40 9.84 0.42 4.45
C ARG A 40 9.94 -0.37 3.15
N LEU A 41 10.49 0.26 2.12
CA LEU A 41 10.85 -0.42 0.87
C LEU A 41 12.18 -1.15 1.02
N ALA A 42 13.16 -0.49 1.61
CA ALA A 42 14.50 -1.02 1.82
C ALA A 42 15.18 -0.32 3.00
N ILE A 43 16.20 -0.97 3.55
CA ILE A 43 17.17 -0.38 4.46
C ILE A 43 18.49 -0.33 3.70
N LEU A 44 19.11 0.84 3.64
CA LEU A 44 20.34 1.05 2.90
C LEU A 44 21.37 1.74 3.80
N PRO A 45 22.67 1.38 3.69
CA PRO A 45 23.72 2.15 4.33
C PRO A 45 24.02 3.41 3.52
N LEU A 46 23.74 4.59 4.09
CA LEU A 46 24.20 5.86 3.57
C LEU A 46 25.63 6.10 4.06
N ARG A 47 26.62 5.85 3.21
CA ARG A 47 28.03 6.14 3.51
C ARG A 47 28.29 7.64 3.36
N LEU A 48 28.70 8.29 4.45
CA LEU A 48 29.15 9.68 4.43
C LEU A 48 30.64 9.74 4.05
N THR A 49 31.42 8.80 4.59
CA THR A 49 32.84 8.60 4.29
C THR A 49 33.15 7.09 4.21
N HIS A 50 34.41 6.71 4.00
CA HIS A 50 34.81 5.30 3.96
C HIS A 50 34.60 4.58 5.30
N SER A 51 34.69 5.29 6.43
CA SER A 51 34.57 4.73 7.78
C SER A 51 33.23 5.04 8.45
N ILE A 52 32.46 6.02 7.96
CA ILE A 52 31.22 6.46 8.59
C ILE A 52 30.03 6.17 7.67
N SER A 53 29.10 5.37 8.17
CA SER A 53 27.84 5.05 7.49
C SER A 53 26.64 5.10 8.43
N ILE A 54 25.50 5.58 7.94
CA ILE A 54 24.23 5.64 8.66
C ILE A 54 23.24 4.70 7.98
N GLY A 55 22.56 3.85 8.76
CA GLY A 55 21.46 3.04 8.24
C GLY A 55 20.24 3.91 8.00
N VAL A 56 19.85 4.07 6.73
CA VAL A 56 18.65 4.83 6.34
C VAL A 56 17.56 3.89 5.84
N GLU A 57 16.32 4.20 6.19
CA GLU A 57 15.16 3.49 5.69
C GLU A 57 14.50 4.29 4.57
N VAL A 58 14.20 3.63 3.46
CA VAL A 58 13.55 4.25 2.31
C VAL A 58 12.06 3.92 2.33
N TYR A 59 11.22 4.95 2.14
CA TYR A 59 9.77 4.85 2.12
C TYR A 59 9.21 5.47 0.83
N ALA A 60 8.24 4.81 0.18
CA ALA A 60 7.47 5.42 -0.91
C ALA A 60 6.27 6.17 -0.33
N LEU A 61 6.34 7.51 -0.33
CA LEU A 61 5.25 8.37 0.14
C LEU A 61 4.16 8.57 -0.91
N ALA A 62 4.52 8.51 -2.19
CA ALA A 62 3.60 8.53 -3.31
C ALA A 62 3.74 7.24 -4.11
N ILE A 63 2.62 6.56 -4.36
CA ILE A 63 2.56 5.32 -5.13
C ILE A 63 1.55 5.53 -6.24
N VAL A 64 1.96 5.31 -7.49
CA VAL A 64 1.05 5.29 -8.63
C VAL A 64 0.20 4.03 -8.53
N GLN A 65 -1.10 4.21 -8.36
CA GLN A 65 -2.05 3.09 -8.31
C GLN A 65 -2.37 2.64 -9.73
N HIS A 66 -1.83 1.48 -10.11
CA HIS A 66 -2.21 0.81 -11.34
C HIS A 66 -3.43 -0.09 -11.12
N LYS A 67 -4.20 -0.33 -12.19
CA LYS A 67 -5.23 -1.37 -12.19
C LYS A 67 -4.60 -2.70 -11.76
N SER A 68 -5.30 -3.45 -10.91
CA SER A 68 -4.83 -4.77 -10.48
C SER A 68 -4.59 -5.69 -11.67
N THR A 69 -3.56 -6.52 -11.57
CA THR A 69 -3.24 -7.52 -12.59
C THR A 69 -4.39 -8.52 -12.72
N PRO A 70 -4.77 -8.92 -13.94
CA PRO A 70 -5.83 -9.91 -14.12
C PRO A 70 -5.43 -11.24 -13.47
N ILE A 71 -6.41 -11.91 -12.86
CA ILE A 71 -6.24 -13.22 -12.23
C ILE A 71 -6.89 -14.25 -13.14
N PHE A 72 -6.12 -15.27 -13.57
CA PHE A 72 -6.66 -16.36 -14.37
C PHE A 72 -7.46 -17.32 -13.48
N LEU A 73 -8.68 -17.64 -13.90
CA LEU A 73 -9.61 -18.48 -13.15
C LEU A 73 -9.94 -19.74 -13.94
N ASN A 74 -10.20 -20.83 -13.23
CA ASN A 74 -10.78 -22.02 -13.82
C ASN A 74 -12.26 -21.76 -14.15
N ALA A 75 -12.66 -21.97 -15.41
CA ALA A 75 -14.00 -21.66 -15.90
C ALA A 75 -15.14 -22.40 -15.18
N THR A 76 -14.87 -23.58 -14.64
CA THR A 76 -15.92 -24.40 -13.98
C THR A 76 -16.01 -24.16 -12.48
N THR A 77 -14.90 -23.82 -11.84
CA THR A 77 -14.82 -23.72 -10.37
C THR A 77 -14.62 -22.29 -9.87
N ASN A 78 -14.36 -21.33 -10.76
CA ASN A 78 -13.98 -19.94 -10.46
C ASN A 78 -12.81 -19.82 -9.47
N ARG A 79 -12.01 -20.88 -9.31
CA ARG A 79 -10.83 -20.90 -8.47
C ARG A 79 -9.64 -20.30 -9.23
N PRO A 80 -8.72 -19.59 -8.53
CA PRO A 80 -7.53 -19.07 -9.16
C PRO A 80 -6.65 -20.19 -9.69
N LEU A 81 -6.21 -20.06 -10.94
CA LEU A 81 -5.24 -20.96 -11.55
C LEU A 81 -3.86 -20.62 -10.99
N VAL A 82 -3.26 -21.57 -10.27
CA VAL A 82 -1.86 -21.45 -9.84
C VAL A 82 -1.00 -21.77 -11.06
N ALA A 83 -0.19 -20.80 -11.51
CA ALA A 83 0.73 -21.00 -12.61
C ALA A 83 1.83 -22.00 -12.22
N GLY A 84 1.61 -23.28 -12.49
CA GLY A 84 2.66 -24.31 -12.47
C GLY A 84 3.48 -24.23 -13.75
N ARG A 85 4.81 -24.21 -13.63
CA ARG A 85 5.76 -23.98 -14.74
C ARG A 85 5.89 -25.17 -15.73
N ASN A 86 4.88 -26.03 -15.84
CA ASN A 86 4.91 -27.23 -16.67
C ASN A 86 3.65 -27.27 -17.56
N GLY A 87 3.79 -26.83 -18.82
CA GLY A 87 2.75 -26.91 -19.84
C GLY A 87 2.04 -25.58 -20.15
N SER A 88 2.63 -24.81 -21.06
CA SER A 88 1.97 -23.83 -21.95
C SER A 88 0.82 -22.99 -21.38
N VAL A 89 1.13 -22.02 -20.52
CA VAL A 89 0.55 -20.65 -20.56
C VAL A 89 1.66 -19.68 -20.13
N MET A 90 2.21 -18.95 -21.09
CA MET A 90 3.27 -17.96 -20.83
C MET A 90 2.66 -16.62 -20.33
N THR A 91 3.49 -15.85 -19.64
CA THR A 91 3.26 -15.27 -18.31
C THR A 91 3.61 -13.79 -18.29
N LEU A 92 3.24 -13.03 -17.25
CA LEU A 92 4.09 -11.90 -16.81
C LEU A 92 4.03 -11.70 -15.30
N VAL A 93 5.02 -12.26 -14.62
CA VAL A 93 5.40 -11.90 -13.26
C VAL A 93 6.58 -10.95 -13.38
N ARG A 94 6.40 -9.71 -12.93
CA ARG A 94 7.46 -8.71 -12.86
C ARG A 94 7.85 -8.56 -11.38
N ILE A 95 9.00 -9.09 -11.01
CA ILE A 95 9.65 -8.76 -9.74
C ILE A 95 10.81 -7.84 -10.10
N SER A 96 10.81 -6.61 -9.56
CA SER A 96 11.88 -5.65 -9.77
C SER A 96 12.22 -4.98 -8.47
N LEU A 97 13.34 -5.38 -7.85
CA LEU A 97 14.14 -4.54 -6.96
C LEU A 97 15.63 -4.90 -7.13
N GLN A 98 16.40 -3.94 -7.66
CA GLN A 98 17.86 -3.99 -7.82
C GLN A 98 18.53 -3.30 -6.61
N SER A 99 19.55 -3.96 -6.02
CA SER A 99 20.52 -3.36 -5.10
C SER A 99 21.92 -3.43 -5.70
N ARG A 100 22.65 -2.32 -5.68
CA ARG A 100 24.01 -2.15 -6.23
C ARG A 100 25.07 -2.50 -5.18
N SER A 101 25.48 -3.76 -5.16
CA SER A 101 26.89 -4.12 -4.98
C SER A 101 27.12 -5.56 -5.48
N ASN A 102 27.83 -5.64 -6.61
CA ASN A 102 28.39 -6.80 -7.30
C ASN A 102 27.40 -7.87 -7.80
N ASP A 103 26.63 -7.48 -8.82
CA ASP A 103 26.71 -8.03 -10.18
C ASP A 103 25.44 -7.61 -10.93
N ILE A 104 25.57 -6.54 -11.70
CA ILE A 104 24.52 -6.12 -12.64
C ILE A 104 24.88 -6.75 -13.98
N THR A 105 24.35 -7.93 -14.24
CA THR A 105 24.12 -8.40 -15.60
C THR A 105 22.62 -8.58 -15.79
N HIS A 106 22.02 -7.63 -16.50
CA HIS A 106 20.72 -7.81 -17.12
C HIS A 106 20.87 -8.89 -18.20
N THR A 107 20.75 -10.15 -17.84
CA THR A 107 20.58 -11.22 -18.83
C THR A 107 19.09 -11.42 -19.08
N GLU A 108 18.60 -10.66 -20.05
CA GLU A 108 17.31 -10.90 -20.70
C GLU A 108 17.45 -12.13 -21.60
N ALA A 109 17.05 -13.29 -21.12
CA ALA A 109 16.91 -14.46 -21.97
C ALA A 109 15.51 -14.45 -22.60
N LEU A 110 15.41 -13.92 -23.81
CA LEU A 110 14.26 -14.02 -24.70
C LEU A 110 14.40 -15.28 -25.57
N VAL A 111 13.60 -16.31 -25.30
CA VAL A 111 13.33 -17.38 -26.28
C VAL A 111 11.86 -17.76 -26.21
N SER A 112 11.08 -17.40 -27.23
CA SER A 112 10.57 -18.40 -28.17
C SER A 112 9.57 -17.81 -29.18
N THR A 113 9.66 -18.40 -30.38
CA THR A 113 8.96 -18.16 -31.64
C THR A 113 7.49 -18.58 -31.57
N PHE A 114 6.59 -17.79 -32.16
CA PHE A 114 5.19 -18.16 -32.38
C PHE A 114 5.04 -19.01 -33.64
N PRO A 115 4.31 -20.15 -33.64
CA PRO A 115 3.79 -20.72 -34.88
C PRO A 115 2.57 -19.92 -35.33
N LYS A 116 2.66 -19.38 -36.55
CA LYS A 116 1.55 -18.78 -37.31
C LYS A 116 0.75 -19.93 -37.93
N THR A 117 -0.48 -20.16 -37.49
CA THR A 117 -1.40 -21.10 -38.16
C THR A 117 -2.35 -20.34 -39.10
N MET A 118 -2.45 -20.85 -40.33
CA MET A 118 -3.30 -20.39 -41.44
C MET A 118 -4.79 -20.43 -41.12
#